data_AF-A0A963QJI4-F1
#
_entry.id   AF-A0A963QJI4-F1
#
_cell.length_a   1.000
_cell.length_b   1.000
_cell.length_c   1.000
_cell.angle_alpha   90.00
_cell.angle_beta   90.00
_cell.angle_gamma   90.00
#
_symmetry.space_group_name_H-M   'P 1'
#
loop_
_entity.id
_entity.type
_entity.pdbx_description
1 polymer ?
#
loop_
_entity_poly.entity_id
_entity_poly.type
_entity_poly.pdbx_seq_one_letter_code
_entity_poly.pdbx_strand_id
1 'polypeptide(L)'
;MSTPTAYLETARKALKLSRKGKSAVEIKTALDLPYATHAHHAVAIATLEERFEEPRLTEDELKLLIQIAQNERNAIAHGDARSPKLKYAGHWTWPRGRAAYLAYKRLGTHRRGEDDRKPGTGLGLLYPYNGYVRLTRAGWALIHALEAVQGVNDGR
;
A
#
# COMPACT_ATOMS: atom_id res chain seq x y z
N MET A 1 31.82 -11.52 -3.52
CA MET A 1 30.46 -11.51 -4.09
C MET A 1 29.54 -10.88 -3.06
N SER A 2 29.02 -9.68 -3.33
CA SER A 2 28.05 -9.03 -2.44
C SER A 2 26.76 -9.84 -2.42
N THR A 3 26.16 -10.04 -1.24
CA THR A 3 24.86 -10.71 -1.13
C THR A 3 23.80 -9.92 -1.93
N PRO A 4 22.77 -10.59 -2.50
CA PRO A 4 21.71 -9.92 -3.27
C PRO A 4 21.07 -8.74 -2.53
N THR A 5 20.94 -8.84 -1.21
CA THR A 5 20.45 -7.79 -0.31
C THR A 5 21.36 -6.56 -0.26
N ALA A 6 22.68 -6.75 -0.17
CA ALA A 6 23.64 -5.64 -0.16
C ALA A 6 23.67 -4.86 -1.48
N TYR A 7 23.42 -5.55 -2.60
CA TYR A 7 23.31 -4.90 -3.91
C TYR A 7 22.04 -4.05 -4.03
N LEU A 8 20.89 -4.53 -3.54
CA LEU A 8 19.64 -3.76 -3.53
C LEU A 8 19.73 -2.48 -2.70
N GLU A 9 20.37 -2.53 -1.53
CA GLU A 9 20.61 -1.32 -0.72
C GLU A 9 21.43 -0.28 -1.48
N THR A 10 22.44 -0.73 -2.23
CA THR A 10 23.29 0.11 -3.07
C THR A 10 22.49 0.70 -4.24
N ALA A 11 21.61 -0.10 -4.85
CA ALA A 11 20.69 0.32 -5.90
C ALA A 11 19.73 1.43 -5.41
N ARG A 12 19.13 1.27 -4.23
CA ARG A 12 18.26 2.30 -3.61
C ARG A 12 19.01 3.61 -3.35
N LYS A 13 20.26 3.53 -2.87
CA LYS A 13 21.13 4.70 -2.69
C LYS A 13 21.44 5.38 -4.03
N ALA A 14 21.70 4.61 -5.09
CA ALA A 14 21.93 5.13 -6.44
C ALA A 14 20.71 5.89 -6.98
N LEU A 15 19.51 5.34 -6.82
CA LEU A 15 18.27 6.00 -7.21
C LEU A 15 18.05 7.33 -6.46
N LYS A 16 18.33 7.35 -5.16
CA LYS A 16 18.25 8.59 -4.35
C LYS A 16 19.21 9.68 -4.84
N LEU A 17 20.41 9.31 -5.28
CA LEU A 17 21.38 10.25 -5.84
C LEU A 17 20.99 10.71 -7.25
N SER A 18 20.48 9.81 -8.09
CA SER A 18 19.95 10.15 -9.42
C SER A 18 18.81 11.15 -9.35
N ARG A 19 17.86 10.97 -8.41
CA ARG A 19 16.76 11.93 -8.16
C ARG A 19 17.23 13.32 -7.71
N LYS A 20 18.44 13.43 -7.16
CA LYS A 20 19.06 14.72 -6.82
C LYS A 20 19.76 15.38 -8.02
N GLY A 21 19.62 14.82 -9.22
CA GLY A 21 20.23 15.32 -10.45
C GLY A 21 21.67 14.88 -10.68
N LYS A 22 22.21 13.93 -9.89
CA LYS A 22 23.58 13.46 -10.08
C LYS A 22 23.70 12.57 -11.31
N SER A 23 24.77 12.79 -12.07
CA SER A 23 25.17 11.97 -13.21
C SER A 23 25.67 10.59 -12.79
N ALA A 24 25.70 9.62 -13.72
CA ALA A 24 26.17 8.28 -13.43
C ALA A 24 27.64 8.22 -12.99
N VAL A 25 28.47 9.18 -13.44
CA VAL A 25 29.87 9.30 -13.01
C VAL A 25 29.95 9.74 -11.54
N GLU A 26 29.14 10.72 -11.14
CA GLU A 26 29.08 11.17 -9.74
C GLU A 26 28.49 10.11 -8.82
N ILE A 27 27.49 9.36 -9.28
CA ILE A 27 26.90 8.24 -8.54
C ILE A 27 27.92 7.12 -8.38
N LYS A 28 28.68 6.81 -9.44
CA LYS A 28 29.78 5.84 -9.40
C LYS A 28 30.77 6.20 -8.28
N THR A 29 31.28 7.44 -8.29
CA THR A 29 32.26 7.90 -7.30
C THR A 29 31.67 7.92 -5.89
N ALA A 30 30.39 8.31 -5.73
CA ALA A 30 29.75 8.39 -4.43
C ALA A 30 29.43 7.02 -3.80
N LEU A 31 29.29 5.97 -4.60
CA LEU A 31 28.94 4.61 -4.16
C LEU A 31 30.08 3.61 -4.34
N ASP A 32 31.27 4.10 -4.69
CA ASP A 32 32.47 3.29 -4.98
C ASP A 32 32.20 2.14 -5.96
N LEU A 33 31.42 2.45 -7.01
CA LEU A 33 31.10 1.46 -8.04
C LEU A 33 32.25 1.36 -9.06
N PRO A 34 32.51 0.18 -9.66
CA PRO A 34 33.64 0.01 -10.58
C PRO A 34 33.51 0.87 -11.86
N TYR A 35 32.30 0.96 -12.41
CA TYR A 35 32.02 1.62 -13.69
C TYR A 35 30.72 2.43 -13.63
N ALA A 36 30.62 3.49 -14.44
CA ALA A 36 29.40 4.30 -14.54
C ALA A 36 28.20 3.47 -15.04
N THR A 37 28.45 2.45 -15.86
CA THR A 37 27.44 1.49 -16.29
C THR A 37 26.80 0.74 -15.12
N HIS A 38 27.56 0.41 -14.07
CA HIS A 38 26.99 -0.21 -12.86
C HIS A 38 26.09 0.76 -12.08
N ALA A 39 26.39 2.06 -12.08
CA ALA A 39 25.52 3.07 -11.50
C ALA A 39 24.19 3.16 -12.29
N HIS A 40 24.25 3.14 -13.62
CA HIS A 40 23.05 3.08 -14.46
C HIS A 40 22.21 1.82 -14.19
N HIS A 41 22.83 0.64 -14.15
CA HIS A 41 22.12 -0.60 -13.84
C HIS A 41 21.53 -0.57 -12.43
N ALA A 42 22.24 -0.05 -11.44
CA ALA A 42 21.76 0.08 -10.08
C ALA A 42 20.51 0.99 -10.00
N VAL A 43 20.50 2.13 -10.71
CA VAL A 43 19.32 3.00 -10.80
C VAL A 43 18.16 2.29 -11.50
N ALA A 44 18.42 1.57 -12.60
CA ALA A 44 17.39 0.84 -13.33
C ALA A 44 16.78 -0.28 -12.49
N ILE A 45 17.61 -1.04 -11.78
CA ILE A 45 17.19 -2.11 -10.87
C ILE A 45 16.38 -1.55 -9.72
N ALA A 46 16.81 -0.46 -9.07
CA ALA A 46 16.01 0.19 -8.02
C ALA A 46 14.71 0.81 -8.54
N THR A 47 14.68 1.29 -9.78
CA THR A 47 13.44 1.80 -10.40
C THR A 47 12.45 0.67 -10.68
N LEU A 48 12.95 -0.49 -11.11
CA LEU A 48 12.14 -1.70 -11.26
C LEU A 48 11.71 -2.22 -9.87
N GLU A 49 12.61 -2.20 -8.89
CA GLU A 49 12.33 -2.58 -7.52
C GLU A 49 11.25 -1.69 -6.91
N GLU A 50 11.26 -0.36 -7.09
CA GLU A 50 10.16 0.50 -6.62
C GLU A 50 8.82 0.20 -7.30
N ARG A 51 8.83 -0.40 -8.50
CA ARG A 51 7.62 -0.93 -9.14
C ARG A 51 7.19 -2.28 -8.56
N PHE A 52 8.15 -3.05 -8.05
CA PHE A 52 7.97 -4.36 -7.44
C PHE A 52 7.92 -4.35 -5.92
N GLU A 53 8.17 -3.22 -5.25
CA GLU A 53 7.88 -3.02 -3.83
C GLU A 53 6.43 -3.42 -3.73
N GLU A 54 6.23 -4.65 -3.25
CA GLU A 54 4.93 -5.29 -3.17
C GLU A 54 4.00 -4.23 -2.60
N PRO A 55 2.76 -4.09 -3.09
CA PRO A 55 1.77 -3.28 -2.42
C PRO A 55 1.45 -3.91 -1.06
N ARG A 56 2.43 -3.90 -0.15
CA ARG A 56 2.31 -4.24 1.24
C ARG A 56 1.40 -3.18 1.80
N LEU A 57 0.34 -3.71 2.38
CA LEU A 57 -0.54 -2.91 3.19
C LEU A 57 0.28 -2.47 4.38
N THR A 58 0.30 -1.16 4.59
CA THR A 58 0.80 -0.59 5.83
C THR A 58 -0.07 -1.07 6.99
N GLU A 59 0.48 -1.02 8.20
CA GLU A 59 -0.26 -1.41 9.40
C GLU A 59 -1.56 -0.57 9.57
N ASP A 60 -1.50 0.71 9.21
CA ASP A 60 -2.67 1.60 9.21
C ASP A 60 -3.73 1.18 8.18
N GLU A 61 -3.30 0.76 6.99
CA GLU A 61 -4.19 0.25 5.94
C GLU A 61 -4.87 -1.05 6.38
N LEU A 62 -4.13 -1.97 7.02
CA LEU A 62 -4.68 -3.21 7.58
C LEU A 62 -5.68 -2.93 8.70
N LYS A 63 -5.34 -2.06 9.65
CA LYS A 63 -6.24 -1.66 10.74
C LYS A 63 -7.54 -1.08 10.20
N LEU A 64 -7.48 -0.28 9.14
CA LEU A 64 -8.67 0.32 8.53
C LEU A 64 -9.56 -0.74 7.87
N LEU A 65 -8.97 -1.69 7.15
CA LEU A 65 -9.69 -2.79 6.52
C LEU A 65 -10.42 -3.65 7.57
N ILE A 66 -9.73 -4.02 8.66
CA ILE A 66 -10.30 -4.79 9.77
C ILE A 66 -11.45 -4.04 10.43
N GLN A 67 -11.28 -2.74 10.70
CA GLN A 67 -12.32 -1.92 11.31
C GLN A 67 -13.56 -1.80 10.42
N ILE A 68 -13.38 -1.66 9.11
CA ILE A 68 -14.50 -1.61 8.15
C ILE A 68 -15.23 -2.97 8.14
N ALA A 69 -14.50 -4.09 8.12
CA ALA A 69 -15.09 -5.43 8.17
C ALA A 69 -15.95 -5.63 9.42
N GLN A 70 -15.43 -5.24 10.59
CA GLN A 70 -16.16 -5.30 11.85
C GLN A 70 -17.44 -4.44 11.82
N ASN A 71 -17.33 -3.21 11.29
CA ASN A 71 -18.48 -2.33 11.19
C ASN A 71 -19.55 -2.86 10.23
N GLU A 72 -19.16 -3.46 9.10
CA GLU A 72 -20.09 -4.09 8.16
C GLU A 72 -20.80 -5.30 8.79
N ARG A 73 -20.07 -6.17 9.49
CA ARG A 73 -20.67 -7.31 10.21
C ARG A 73 -21.62 -6.86 11.30
N ASN A 74 -21.23 -5.84 12.07
CA ASN A 74 -22.09 -5.28 13.11
C ASN A 74 -23.36 -4.68 12.51
N ALA A 75 -23.26 -3.96 11.38
CA ALA A 75 -24.44 -3.44 10.69
C ALA A 75 -25.38 -4.57 10.24
N ILE A 76 -24.84 -5.62 9.63
CA ILE A 76 -25.62 -6.80 9.21
C ILE A 76 -26.29 -7.48 10.40
N ALA A 77 -25.58 -7.67 11.51
CA ALA A 77 -26.11 -8.30 12.73
C ALA A 77 -27.28 -7.52 13.36
N HIS A 78 -27.32 -6.20 13.17
CA HIS A 78 -28.39 -5.32 13.65
C HIS A 78 -29.46 -5.02 12.59
N GLY A 79 -29.40 -5.67 11.41
CA GLY A 79 -30.34 -5.45 10.31
C GLY A 79 -30.19 -4.10 9.60
N ASP A 80 -29.06 -3.39 9.78
CA ASP A 80 -28.78 -2.16 9.06
C ASP A 80 -28.14 -2.48 7.69
N ALA A 81 -28.79 -2.05 6.61
CA ALA A 81 -28.31 -2.21 5.24
C ALA A 81 -27.32 -1.10 4.82
N ARG A 82 -27.10 -0.09 5.68
CA ARG A 82 -26.23 1.04 5.36
C ARG A 82 -24.77 0.66 5.48
N SER A 83 -24.00 1.10 4.50
CA SER A 83 -22.54 1.01 4.56
C SER A 83 -22.00 1.82 5.74
N PRO A 84 -20.88 1.41 6.35
CA PRO A 84 -20.24 2.21 7.38
C PRO A 84 -19.77 3.55 6.83
N LYS A 85 -19.95 4.60 7.64
CA LYS A 85 -19.40 5.93 7.33
C LYS A 85 -17.91 5.96 7.64
N LEU A 86 -17.15 6.46 6.70
CA LEU A 86 -15.70 6.50 6.76
C LEU A 86 -15.16 7.31 7.93
N LYS A 87 -15.88 8.39 8.28
CA LYS A 87 -15.56 9.24 9.44
C LYS A 87 -15.63 8.51 10.78
N TYR A 88 -16.35 7.38 10.84
CA TYR A 88 -16.49 6.56 12.04
C TYR A 88 -15.59 5.32 12.02
N ALA A 89 -15.10 4.91 10.83
CA ALA A 89 -14.17 3.79 10.66
C ALA A 89 -12.75 4.04 11.21
N GLY A 90 -12.51 5.15 11.92
CA GLY A 90 -11.23 5.46 12.58
C GLY A 90 -11.36 6.35 13.81
N HIS A 91 -12.58 6.55 14.34
CA HIS A 91 -12.86 7.56 15.36
C HIS A 91 -12.16 7.32 16.71
N TRP A 92 -11.59 6.12 16.92
CA TRP A 92 -10.85 5.76 18.13
C TRP A 92 -9.32 5.68 17.93
N THR A 93 -8.85 5.61 16.68
CA THR A 93 -7.44 5.31 16.35
C THR A 93 -6.73 6.42 15.58
N TRP A 94 -7.45 7.31 14.87
CA TRP A 94 -6.80 8.32 14.04
C TRP A 94 -7.50 9.69 14.02
N PRO A 95 -6.77 10.77 13.68
CA PRO A 95 -7.35 12.08 13.43
C PRO A 95 -8.43 12.05 12.35
N ARG A 96 -9.43 12.94 12.47
CA ARG A 96 -10.49 13.12 11.46
C ARG A 96 -9.87 13.27 10.06
N GLY A 97 -10.36 12.49 9.10
CA GLY A 97 -9.93 12.55 7.70
C GLY A 97 -8.77 11.63 7.33
N ARG A 98 -8.04 11.04 8.29
CA ARG A 98 -6.97 10.06 7.98
C ARG A 98 -7.53 8.78 7.36
N ALA A 99 -8.65 8.28 7.86
CA ALA A 99 -9.35 7.15 7.24
C ALA A 99 -9.74 7.44 5.78
N ALA A 100 -10.19 8.67 5.48
CA ALA A 100 -10.53 9.10 4.12
C ALA A 100 -9.31 9.16 3.23
N TYR A 101 -8.24 9.73 3.74
CA TYR A 101 -6.97 9.74 3.04
C TYR A 101 -6.50 8.32 2.69
N LEU A 102 -6.49 7.39 3.64
CA LEU A 102 -6.06 6.01 3.40
C LEU A 102 -6.97 5.27 2.41
N ALA A 103 -8.29 5.41 2.56
CA ALA A 103 -9.27 4.80 1.67
C ALA A 103 -9.13 5.30 0.22
N TYR A 104 -9.02 6.61 0.02
CA TYR A 104 -8.98 7.20 -1.33
C TYR A 104 -7.57 7.24 -1.95
N LYS A 105 -6.49 7.08 -1.18
CA LYS A 105 -5.12 7.17 -1.72
C LYS A 105 -4.65 5.87 -2.35
N ARG A 106 -4.88 4.73 -1.71
CA ARG A 106 -4.38 3.42 -2.17
C ARG A 106 -5.40 2.30 -2.10
N LEU A 107 -6.27 2.26 -1.09
CA LEU A 107 -7.14 1.10 -0.86
C LEU A 107 -8.34 1.01 -1.80
N GLY A 108 -8.82 2.14 -2.30
CA GLY A 108 -9.92 2.22 -3.26
C GLY A 108 -9.61 1.50 -4.57
N THR A 109 -10.64 1.31 -5.40
CA THR A 109 -10.46 0.90 -6.81
C THR A 109 -9.73 1.98 -7.61
N HIS A 110 -10.09 3.23 -7.38
CA HIS A 110 -9.48 4.42 -7.97
C HIS A 110 -8.76 5.22 -6.90
N ARG A 111 -7.61 5.79 -7.27
CA ARG A 111 -6.96 6.82 -6.44
C ARG A 111 -7.68 8.15 -6.61
N ARG A 112 -7.56 9.01 -5.60
CA ARG A 112 -8.15 10.35 -5.65
C ARG A 112 -7.72 11.11 -6.92
N GLY A 113 -8.70 11.54 -7.72
CA GLY A 113 -8.49 12.29 -8.96
C GLY A 113 -8.37 11.42 -10.21
N GLU A 114 -8.45 10.10 -10.09
CA GLU A 114 -8.55 9.21 -11.25
C GLU A 114 -9.95 9.24 -11.86
N ASP A 115 -10.01 8.98 -13.16
CA ASP A 115 -11.25 8.88 -13.93
C ASP A 115 -11.89 7.51 -13.69
N ASP A 116 -13.08 7.48 -13.07
CA ASP A 116 -13.83 6.26 -12.77
C ASP A 116 -14.24 5.46 -14.02
N ARG A 117 -14.11 6.03 -15.23
CA ARG A 117 -14.36 5.34 -16.49
C ARG A 117 -13.18 4.50 -16.98
N LYS A 118 -12.00 4.66 -16.37
CA LYS A 118 -10.78 3.93 -16.72
C LYS A 118 -10.44 2.93 -15.62
N PRO A 119 -9.68 1.86 -15.92
CA PRO A 119 -9.18 0.99 -14.87
C PRO A 119 -8.36 1.79 -13.85
N GLY A 120 -8.79 1.79 -12.59
CA GLY A 120 -8.10 2.49 -11.51
C GLY A 120 -6.77 1.85 -11.10
N THR A 121 -5.89 2.67 -10.51
CA THR A 121 -4.56 2.21 -10.05
C THR A 121 -4.49 1.97 -8.53
N GLY A 122 -5.65 1.94 -7.88
CA GLY A 122 -5.78 1.55 -6.49
C GLY A 122 -5.72 0.03 -6.30
N LEU A 123 -5.59 -0.41 -5.05
CA LEU A 123 -5.52 -1.84 -4.70
C LEU A 123 -6.86 -2.55 -4.82
N GLY A 124 -7.95 -1.81 -4.97
CA GLY A 124 -9.29 -2.37 -5.18
C GLY A 124 -9.80 -3.17 -3.99
N LEU A 125 -9.32 -2.90 -2.78
CA LEU A 125 -9.77 -3.55 -1.54
C LEU A 125 -10.99 -2.87 -0.93
N LEU A 126 -11.15 -1.58 -1.19
CA LEU A 126 -12.27 -0.76 -0.74
C LEU A 126 -13.04 -0.16 -1.91
N TYR A 127 -14.32 0.08 -1.69
CA TYR A 127 -15.20 0.86 -2.53
C TYR A 127 -15.71 2.09 -1.76
N PRO A 128 -14.93 3.19 -1.73
CA PRO A 128 -15.33 4.40 -1.04
C PRO A 128 -16.27 5.24 -1.91
N TYR A 129 -17.42 5.65 -1.37
CA TYR A 129 -18.44 6.42 -2.08
C TYR A 129 -19.12 7.42 -1.14
N ASN A 130 -19.09 8.72 -1.50
CA ASN A 130 -19.79 9.80 -0.77
C ASN A 130 -19.64 9.77 0.77
N GLY A 131 -18.42 9.52 1.27
CA GLY A 131 -18.15 9.44 2.71
C GLY A 131 -18.55 8.13 3.39
N TYR A 132 -19.04 7.17 2.62
CA TYR A 132 -19.26 5.77 3.01
C TYR A 132 -18.19 4.87 2.38
N VAL A 133 -18.07 3.65 2.90
CA VAL A 133 -17.19 2.64 2.31
C VAL A 133 -17.75 1.25 2.45
N ARG A 134 -17.44 0.41 1.48
CA ARG A 134 -17.59 -1.04 1.57
C ARG A 134 -16.27 -1.74 1.25
N LEU A 135 -16.08 -2.92 1.81
CA LEU A 135 -15.10 -3.87 1.29
C LEU A 135 -15.53 -4.38 -0.08
N THR A 136 -14.58 -4.48 -1.00
CA THR A 136 -14.81 -5.20 -2.26
C THR A 136 -14.74 -6.70 -2.00
N ARG A 137 -15.01 -7.51 -3.03
CA ARG A 137 -14.77 -8.97 -2.96
C ARG A 137 -13.31 -9.29 -2.61
N ALA A 138 -12.36 -8.55 -3.16
CA ALA A 138 -10.94 -8.70 -2.84
C ALA A 138 -10.63 -8.27 -1.40
N GLY A 139 -11.25 -7.19 -0.93
CA GLY A 139 -11.17 -6.76 0.48
C GLY A 139 -11.66 -7.85 1.43
N TRP A 140 -12.82 -8.45 1.16
CA TRP A 140 -13.37 -9.54 1.97
C TRP A 140 -12.48 -10.79 1.94
N ALA A 141 -11.97 -11.17 0.77
CA ALA A 141 -11.05 -12.31 0.64
C ALA A 141 -9.79 -12.13 1.51
N LEU A 142 -9.22 -10.92 1.53
CA LEU A 142 -8.09 -10.59 2.39
C LEU A 142 -8.44 -10.68 3.88
N ILE A 143 -9.60 -10.15 4.30
CA ILE A 143 -10.03 -10.23 5.70
C ILE A 143 -10.19 -11.69 6.14
N HIS A 144 -10.82 -12.53 5.32
CA HIS A 144 -10.95 -13.95 5.63
C HIS A 144 -9.60 -14.67 5.68
N ALA A 145 -8.65 -14.31 4.81
CA ALA A 145 -7.30 -14.85 4.88
C ALA A 145 -6.57 -14.45 6.17
N LEU A 146 -6.69 -13.19 6.60
CA LEU A 146 -6.11 -12.70 7.86
C LEU A 146 -6.70 -13.43 9.07
N GLU A 147 -8.02 -13.63 9.07
CA GLU A 147 -8.72 -14.36 10.14
C GLU A 147 -8.35 -15.84 10.18
N ALA A 148 -8.19 -16.48 9.02
CA ALA A 148 -7.74 -17.87 8.95
C ALA A 148 -6.34 -18.03 9.56
N VAL A 149 -5.41 -17.11 9.26
CA VAL A 149 -4.06 -17.11 9.84
C VAL A 149 -4.10 -16.89 11.36
N GLN A 150 -4.98 -16.01 11.84
CA GLN A 150 -5.17 -15.79 13.28
C GLN A 150 -5.78 -17.02 13.97
N GLY A 151 -6.79 -17.66 13.37
CA GLY A 151 -7.40 -18.89 13.89
C GLY A 151 -6.41 -20.05 14.02
N VAL A 152 -5.52 -20.20 13.03
CA VAL A 152 -4.44 -21.20 13.05
C VAL A 152 -3.42 -20.91 14.16
N ASN A 153 -3.10 -19.63 14.42
CA ASN A 153 -2.18 -19.24 15.49
C ASN A 153 -2.81 -19.35 16.90
N ASP A 154 -4.13 -19.21 17.00
CA ASP A 154 -4.88 -19.34 18.25
C ASP A 154 -5.33 -20.80 18.53
N GLY A 155 -4.92 -21.77 17.70
CA GLY A 155 -5.15 -23.20 17.92
C GLY A 155 -6.58 -23.67 17.63
N ARG A 156 -7.28 -23.04 16.68
CA ARG A 156 -8.55 -23.55 16.12
C ARG A 156 -8.35 -24.17 14.75
#